data_AF-A0A7V4HH69-F1
#
_entry.id   AF-A0A7V4HH69-F1
#
_cell.length_a   1.000
_cell.length_b   1.000
_cell.length_c   1.000
_cell.angle_alpha   90.00
_cell.angle_beta   90.00
_cell.angle_gamma   90.00
#
_symmetry.space_group_name_H-M   'P 1'
#
loop_
_entity.id
_entity.type
_entity.pdbx_description
1 polymer ?
#
loop_
_entity_poly.entity_id
_entity_poly.type
_entity_poly.pdbx_seq_one_letter_code
_entity_poly.pdbx_strand_id
1 'polypeptide(L)'
;MSYEIGWAAINLEMPGRVPRAEFDAERHWELVNRVVGTSVTPESPPAEKWEASRAFMKAWNYDLRVGALIHADEISACRTQMGHAVYEAGGGDMVQPGPPAFTDPEEALRFDPWETFGEKDRAELVRRFE
;
A
#
# COMPACT_ATOMS: atom_id res chain seq x y z
N MET A 1 8.98 -4.54 15.32
CA MET A 1 7.64 -3.97 15.45
C MET A 1 6.96 -4.61 16.63
N SER A 2 6.41 -3.84 17.58
CA SER A 2 5.68 -4.43 18.70
C SER A 2 4.24 -4.70 18.30
N TYR A 3 3.88 -5.97 18.22
CA TYR A 3 2.50 -6.38 17.96
C TYR A 3 1.56 -5.85 19.04
N GLU A 4 1.95 -5.93 20.32
CA GLU A 4 1.12 -5.50 21.45
C GLU A 4 0.78 -4.01 21.40
N ILE A 5 1.78 -3.15 21.14
CA ILE A 5 1.58 -1.70 21.07
C ILE A 5 0.74 -1.33 19.85
N GLY A 6 1.01 -1.94 18.68
CA GLY A 6 0.21 -1.73 17.49
C GLY A 6 -1.23 -2.18 17.66
N TRP A 7 -1.44 -3.34 18.28
CA TRP A 7 -2.77 -3.91 18.50
C TRP A 7 -3.59 -3.10 19.49
N ALA A 8 -2.99 -2.68 20.62
CA ALA A 8 -3.63 -1.78 21.57
C ALA A 8 -4.09 -0.48 20.89
N ALA A 9 -3.24 0.10 20.04
CA ALA A 9 -3.57 1.31 19.29
C ALA A 9 -4.78 1.12 18.36
N ILE A 10 -4.85 0.00 17.64
CA ILE A 10 -5.97 -0.34 16.75
C ILE A 10 -7.28 -0.53 17.54
N ASN A 11 -7.19 -1.02 18.78
CA ASN A 11 -8.34 -1.20 19.68
C ASN A 11 -8.68 0.05 20.51
N LEU A 12 -8.12 1.22 20.16
CA LEU A 12 -8.34 2.50 20.84
C LEU A 12 -7.91 2.50 22.32
N GLU A 13 -6.96 1.63 22.68
CA GLU A 13 -6.33 1.60 24.00
C GLU A 13 -5.12 2.55 24.04
N MET A 14 -4.70 2.94 25.25
CA MET A 14 -3.51 3.78 25.45
C MET A 14 -2.30 2.91 25.85
N PRO A 15 -1.44 2.49 24.91
CA PRO A 15 -0.22 1.75 25.22
C PRO A 15 0.78 2.61 26.00
N GLY A 16 1.78 1.96 26.61
CA GLY A 16 2.79 2.62 27.45
C GLY A 16 3.69 3.65 26.73
N ARG A 17 3.54 3.80 25.40
CA ARG A 17 4.11 4.89 24.59
C ARG A 17 3.25 5.10 23.35
N VAL A 18 3.38 6.26 22.72
CA VAL A 18 2.71 6.53 21.43
C VAL A 18 3.20 5.50 20.39
N PRO A 19 2.29 4.78 19.71
CA PRO A 19 2.62 3.85 18.63
C PRO A 19 3.14 4.63 17.43
N ARG A 20 4.12 4.07 16.70
CA ARG A 20 4.65 4.70 15.49
C ARG A 20 4.19 3.98 14.23
N ALA A 21 3.70 4.75 13.28
CA ALA A 21 3.51 4.36 11.89
C ALA A 21 4.08 5.47 11.00
N GLU A 22 4.59 5.10 9.83
CA GLU A 22 4.99 6.04 8.79
C GLU A 22 4.43 5.52 7.46
N PHE A 23 4.26 6.43 6.50
CA PHE A 23 3.79 6.09 5.16
C PHE A 23 4.96 6.12 4.18
N ASP A 24 5.29 4.95 3.63
CA ASP A 24 6.31 4.70 2.61
C ASP A 24 7.76 5.13 2.95
N ALA A 25 8.02 5.67 4.14
CA ALA A 25 9.34 6.14 4.54
C ALA A 25 10.44 5.06 4.41
N GLU A 26 10.07 3.78 4.54
CA GLU A 26 10.96 2.63 4.35
C GLU A 26 11.38 2.38 2.90
N ARG A 27 10.89 3.19 1.95
CA ARG A 27 11.23 3.16 0.51
C ARG A 27 11.98 4.41 0.05
N HIS A 28 12.19 5.38 0.94
CA HIS A 28 12.98 6.58 0.65
C HIS A 28 14.46 6.28 0.87
N TRP A 29 15.16 5.85 -0.18
CA TRP A 29 16.47 5.21 -0.04
C TRP A 29 17.55 6.08 0.61
N GLU A 30 17.55 7.39 0.40
CA GLU A 30 18.49 8.30 1.08
C GLU A 30 18.33 8.25 2.60
N LEU A 31 17.09 8.24 3.06
CA LEU A 31 16.71 8.19 4.48
C LEU A 31 17.01 6.82 5.08
N VAL A 32 16.62 5.76 4.36
CA VAL A 32 16.91 4.37 4.74
C VAL A 32 18.42 4.16 4.89
N ASN A 33 19.20 4.55 3.88
CA ASN A 33 20.65 4.44 3.89
C ASN A 33 21.28 5.23 5.03
N ARG A 34 20.76 6.43 5.32
CA ARG A 34 21.28 7.26 6.43
C ARG A 34 21.04 6.65 7.81
N VAL A 35 19.91 5.96 8.00
CA VAL A 35 19.51 5.34 9.27
C VAL A 35 20.18 3.98 9.47
N VAL A 36 20.25 3.15 8.42
CA VAL A 36 20.71 1.76 8.52
C VAL A 36 22.20 1.60 8.17
N GLY A 37 22.79 2.56 7.45
CA GLY A 37 24.18 2.48 6.98
C GLY A 37 24.33 1.62 5.72
N THR A 38 23.31 1.56 4.88
CA THR A 38 23.30 0.83 3.60
C THR A 38 23.58 1.78 2.42
N SER A 39 23.66 1.23 1.21
CA SER A 39 23.81 1.97 -0.05
C SER A 39 22.81 1.50 -1.12
N VAL A 40 21.59 1.18 -0.70
CA VAL A 40 20.52 0.73 -1.58
C VAL A 40 20.09 1.86 -2.50
N THR A 41 19.84 1.54 -3.77
CA THR A 41 19.32 2.47 -4.79
C THR A 41 18.02 1.92 -5.40
N PRO A 42 17.29 2.70 -6.20
CA PRO A 42 16.13 2.18 -6.94
C PRO A 42 16.44 0.93 -7.78
N GLU A 43 17.65 0.85 -8.32
CA GLU A 43 18.14 -0.24 -9.18
C GLU A 43 18.65 -1.46 -8.41
N SER A 44 18.80 -1.36 -7.08
CA SER A 44 19.21 -2.50 -6.25
C SER A 44 18.21 -3.67 -6.37
N PRO A 45 18.69 -4.92 -6.20
CA PRO A 45 17.83 -6.10 -6.20
C PRO A 45 16.66 -5.96 -5.20
N PRO A 46 15.45 -6.49 -5.52
CA PRO A 46 14.30 -6.41 -4.61
C PRO A 46 14.55 -6.98 -3.22
N ALA A 47 15.36 -8.04 -3.10
CA ALA A 47 15.73 -8.63 -1.82
C ALA A 47 16.55 -7.67 -0.94
N GLU A 48 17.51 -6.96 -1.52
CA GLU A 48 18.33 -5.96 -0.79
C GLU A 48 17.48 -4.76 -0.34
N LYS A 49 16.61 -4.26 -1.22
CA LYS A 49 15.63 -3.21 -0.88
C LYS A 49 14.77 -3.63 0.30
N TRP A 50 14.24 -4.86 0.25
CA TRP A 50 13.40 -5.40 1.31
C TRP A 50 14.14 -5.56 2.65
N GLU A 51 15.39 -6.00 2.61
CA GLU A 51 16.23 -6.10 3.82
C GLU A 51 16.48 -4.73 4.45
N ALA A 52 16.84 -3.73 3.64
CA ALA A 52 17.05 -2.36 4.13
C ALA A 52 15.77 -1.75 4.71
N SER A 53 14.63 -1.89 4.03
CA SER A 53 13.32 -1.45 4.54
C SER A 53 12.97 -2.09 5.89
N ARG A 54 13.20 -3.40 6.05
CA ARG A 54 12.96 -4.09 7.34
C ARG A 54 13.89 -3.61 8.43
N ALA A 55 15.17 -3.45 8.13
CA ALA A 55 16.15 -2.94 9.08
C ALA A 55 15.80 -1.51 9.54
N PHE A 56 15.33 -0.69 8.61
CA PHE A 56 14.86 0.66 8.86
C PHE A 56 13.61 0.70 9.76
N MET A 57 12.56 -0.05 9.42
CA MET A 57 11.35 -0.13 10.25
C MET A 57 11.67 -0.59 11.68
N LYS A 58 12.67 -1.48 11.83
CA LYS A 58 13.19 -1.89 13.13
C LYS A 58 13.95 -0.75 13.83
N ALA A 59 14.86 -0.08 13.15
CA ALA A 59 15.65 1.03 13.70
C ALA A 59 14.78 2.23 14.11
N TRP A 60 13.70 2.48 13.38
CA TRP A 60 12.72 3.51 13.69
C TRP A 60 11.57 3.09 14.57
N ASN A 61 11.58 1.84 15.02
CA ASN A 61 10.67 1.31 16.02
C ASN A 61 9.19 1.47 15.59
N TYR A 62 8.87 1.04 14.37
CA TYR A 62 7.48 0.98 13.90
C TYR A 62 6.67 0.01 14.77
N ASP A 63 5.40 0.32 14.98
CA ASP A 63 4.42 -0.54 15.64
C ASP A 63 3.32 -0.99 14.68
N LEU A 64 3.11 -0.21 13.61
CA LEU A 64 2.15 -0.50 12.57
C LEU A 64 2.78 -0.26 11.20
N ARG A 65 2.56 -1.21 10.30
CA ARG A 65 2.79 -1.04 8.86
C ARG A 65 1.44 -1.15 8.18
N VAL A 66 0.95 -0.01 7.68
CA VAL A 66 -0.33 0.04 6.97
C VAL A 66 -0.10 -0.31 5.51
N GLY A 67 -0.93 -1.19 4.98
CA GLY A 67 -0.95 -1.55 3.56
C GLY A 67 -2.36 -1.89 3.13
N ALA A 68 -2.68 -1.60 1.88
CA ALA A 68 -3.88 -2.15 1.26
C ALA A 68 -3.59 -3.58 0.82
N LEU A 69 -4.43 -4.52 1.22
CA LEU A 69 -4.43 -5.88 0.68
C LEU A 69 -5.26 -5.97 -0.60
N ILE A 70 -6.39 -5.25 -0.60
CA ILE A 70 -7.33 -5.20 -1.69
C ILE A 70 -6.97 -4.03 -2.61
N HIS A 71 -6.82 -4.31 -3.89
CA HIS A 71 -6.39 -3.35 -4.90
C HIS A 71 -7.39 -3.26 -6.06
N ALA A 72 -7.05 -2.47 -7.07
CA ALA A 72 -7.90 -2.18 -8.21
C ALA A 72 -8.26 -3.41 -9.07
N ASP A 73 -7.60 -4.55 -8.87
CA ASP A 73 -7.92 -5.81 -9.54
C ASP A 73 -9.35 -6.27 -9.25
N GLU A 74 -9.89 -5.95 -8.06
CA GLU A 74 -11.27 -6.28 -7.69
C GLU A 74 -12.33 -5.62 -8.59
N ILE A 75 -11.98 -4.49 -9.19
CA ILE A 75 -12.84 -3.67 -10.05
C ILE A 75 -12.27 -3.56 -11.47
N SER A 76 -11.35 -4.45 -11.85
CA SER A 76 -10.65 -4.38 -13.14
C SER A 76 -11.59 -4.44 -14.35
N ALA A 77 -12.78 -5.05 -14.21
CA ALA A 77 -13.80 -5.11 -15.25
C ALA A 77 -14.36 -3.74 -15.65
N CYS A 78 -14.38 -2.77 -14.72
CA CYS A 78 -14.85 -1.42 -15.00
C CYS A 78 -14.18 -0.42 -14.05
N ARG A 79 -13.10 0.22 -14.53
CA ARG A 79 -12.38 1.26 -13.79
C ARG A 79 -11.72 2.26 -14.73
N THR A 80 -11.63 3.51 -14.31
CA THR A 80 -10.78 4.51 -14.96
C THR A 80 -9.42 4.50 -14.29
N GLN A 81 -8.35 4.24 -15.04
CA GLN A 81 -6.99 4.45 -14.55
C GLN A 81 -6.60 5.90 -14.79
N MET A 82 -6.64 6.75 -13.76
CA MET A 82 -6.30 8.17 -13.87
C MET A 82 -4.79 8.45 -13.97
N GLY A 83 -3.97 7.40 -13.99
CA GLY A 83 -2.52 7.51 -13.96
C GLY A 83 -1.97 7.68 -12.54
N HIS A 84 -0.64 7.72 -12.45
CA HIS A 84 0.12 7.92 -11.23
C HIS A 84 1.35 8.76 -11.56
N ALA A 85 1.57 9.84 -10.82
CA ALA A 85 2.76 10.67 -10.99
C ALA A 85 4.01 9.94 -10.47
N VAL A 86 5.20 10.43 -10.82
CA VAL A 86 6.44 9.93 -10.21
C VAL A 86 6.44 10.32 -8.74
N TYR A 87 6.44 9.33 -7.85
CA TYR A 87 6.64 9.52 -6.42
C TYR A 87 7.81 8.65 -5.92
N GLU A 88 7.89 7.39 -6.36
CA GLU A 88 8.99 6.50 -6.00
C GLU A 88 10.32 6.99 -6.60
N ALA A 89 11.40 6.85 -5.83
CA ALA A 89 12.74 7.12 -6.33
C ALA A 89 13.03 6.25 -7.57
N GLY A 90 13.50 6.86 -8.66
CA GLY A 90 13.67 6.20 -9.95
C GLY A 90 12.41 6.11 -10.82
N GLY A 91 11.25 6.57 -10.33
CA GLY A 91 10.02 6.73 -11.11
C GLY A 91 9.36 5.44 -11.59
N GLY A 92 9.63 4.32 -10.90
CA GLY A 92 9.07 3.01 -11.23
C GLY A 92 7.54 2.90 -11.04
N ASP A 93 6.94 3.88 -10.37
CA ASP A 93 5.52 3.99 -10.09
C ASP A 93 4.76 4.88 -11.07
N MET A 94 5.43 5.47 -12.06
CA MET A 94 4.77 6.31 -13.06
C MET A 94 3.83 5.47 -13.93
N VAL A 95 2.57 5.91 -13.99
CA VAL A 95 1.54 5.28 -14.82
C VAL A 95 0.85 6.37 -15.63
N GLN A 96 0.84 6.21 -16.95
CA GLN A 96 0.05 7.09 -17.81
C GLN A 96 -1.45 6.87 -17.60
N PRO A 97 -2.27 7.93 -17.63
CA PRO A 97 -3.72 7.78 -17.60
C PRO A 97 -4.19 6.93 -18.77
N GLY A 98 -5.11 6.01 -18.49
CA GLY A 98 -5.83 5.24 -19.48
C GLY A 98 -7.09 5.97 -19.97
N PRO A 99 -7.83 5.37 -20.93
CA PRO A 99 -9.14 5.87 -21.30
C PRO A 99 -10.10 5.81 -20.10
N PRO A 100 -11.11 6.69 -20.04
CA PRO A 100 -12.13 6.62 -19.00
C PRO A 100 -13.00 5.37 -19.18
N ALA A 101 -13.49 4.81 -18.08
CA ALA A 101 -14.43 3.69 -18.09
C ALA A 101 -15.78 4.05 -18.75
N PHE A 102 -16.16 5.33 -18.67
CA PHE A 102 -17.38 5.87 -19.26
C PHE A 102 -17.05 7.15 -20.00
N THR A 103 -17.63 7.31 -21.19
CA THR A 103 -17.45 8.55 -21.99
C THR A 103 -18.68 9.45 -21.94
N ASP A 104 -19.80 8.92 -21.46
CA ASP A 104 -21.06 9.63 -21.25
C ASP A 104 -21.47 9.54 -19.77
N PRO A 105 -21.81 10.66 -19.10
CA PRO A 105 -22.33 10.64 -17.73
C PRO A 105 -23.54 9.70 -17.54
N GLU A 106 -24.39 9.55 -18.56
CA GLU A 106 -25.54 8.65 -18.46
C GLU A 106 -25.15 7.16 -18.44
N GLU A 107 -24.00 6.78 -19.01
CA GLU A 107 -23.43 5.43 -18.85
C GLU A 107 -23.01 5.19 -17.40
N ALA A 108 -22.33 6.17 -16.79
CA ALA A 108 -21.91 6.08 -15.40
C ALA A 108 -23.10 6.02 -14.43
N LEU A 109 -24.19 6.75 -14.72
CA LEU A 109 -25.40 6.75 -13.90
C LEU A 109 -26.20 5.44 -14.02
N ARG A 110 -26.14 4.76 -15.17
CA ARG A 110 -26.78 3.45 -15.37
C ARG A 110 -25.93 2.28 -14.89
N PHE A 111 -24.66 2.49 -14.58
CA PHE A 111 -23.76 1.43 -14.17
C PHE A 111 -24.25 0.75 -12.89
N ASP A 112 -24.45 -0.57 -12.96
CA ASP A 112 -24.75 -1.40 -11.79
C ASP A 112 -23.49 -2.18 -11.39
N PRO A 113 -22.86 -1.83 -10.24
CA PRO A 113 -21.71 -2.56 -9.73
C PRO A 113 -22.01 -4.03 -9.43
N TRP A 114 -23.24 -4.37 -9.03
CA TRP A 114 -23.62 -5.74 -8.71
C TRP A 114 -23.76 -6.60 -9.98
N GLU A 115 -24.35 -6.06 -11.04
CA GLU A 115 -24.39 -6.73 -12.34
C GLU A 115 -22.98 -6.96 -12.90
N THR A 116 -22.08 -5.98 -12.73
CA THR A 116 -20.72 -6.02 -13.29
C THR A 116 -19.76 -6.88 -12.49
N PHE A 117 -19.74 -6.74 -11.16
CA PHE A 117 -18.74 -7.38 -10.30
C PHE A 117 -19.25 -8.63 -9.59
N GLY A 118 -20.58 -8.78 -9.49
CA GLY A 118 -21.23 -9.92 -8.89
C GLY A 118 -20.97 -10.10 -7.39
N GLU A 119 -21.52 -11.19 -6.87
CA GLU A 119 -21.23 -11.65 -5.52
C GLU A 119 -19.80 -12.20 -5.44
N LYS A 120 -19.08 -11.81 -4.38
CA LYS A 120 -17.74 -12.32 -4.07
C LYS A 120 -17.85 -13.46 -3.07
N ASP A 121 -17.04 -14.50 -3.23
CA ASP A 121 -16.97 -15.59 -2.25
C ASP A 121 -16.46 -15.05 -0.90
N ARG A 122 -17.36 -14.98 0.07
CA ARG A 122 -17.04 -14.50 1.42
C ARG A 122 -15.93 -15.33 2.09
N ALA A 123 -15.93 -16.64 1.90
CA ALA A 123 -14.92 -17.51 2.51
C ALA A 123 -13.54 -17.24 1.90
N GLU A 124 -13.50 -16.97 0.60
CA GLU A 124 -12.29 -16.55 -0.10
C GLU A 124 -11.80 -15.18 0.37
N LEU A 125 -12.69 -14.20 0.49
CA LEU A 125 -12.33 -12.87 1.02
C LEU A 125 -11.78 -12.93 2.44
N VAL A 126 -12.38 -13.73 3.33
CA VAL A 126 -11.90 -13.89 4.72
C VAL A 126 -10.51 -14.50 4.76
N ARG A 127 -10.27 -15.57 3.99
CA ARG A 127 -8.95 -16.25 3.94
C ARG A 127 -7.79 -15.36 3.55
N ARG A 128 -8.03 -14.24 2.86
CA ARG A 128 -6.94 -13.31 2.48
C ARG A 128 -6.38 -12.53 3.67
N PHE A 129 -7.12 -12.44 4.78
CA PHE A 129 -6.75 -11.67 6.00
C PHE A 129 -6.30 -12.56 7.17
N GLU A 130 -6.31 -13.88 7.00
CA GLU A 130 -5.83 -14.88 7.97
C GLU A 130 -4.38 -15.28 7.69
#